data_AF-X1BAA1-F1
#
_entry.id   AF-X1BAA1-F1
#
_cell.length_a   1.000
_cell.length_b   1.000
_cell.length_c   1.000
_cell.angle_alpha   90.00
_cell.angle_beta   90.00
_cell.angle_gamma   90.00
#
_symmetry.space_group_name_H-M   'P 1'
#
loop_
_entity.id
_entity.type
_entity.pdbx_description
1 polymer ?
#
loop_
_entity_poly.entity_id
_entity_poly.type
_entity_poly.pdbx_seq_one_letter_code
_entity_poly.pdbx_strand_id
1 'polypeptide(L)' 'CTLDDLVKILGLHISEINKYLDVLEADNKIKSVQQERGVFYQTTNTNSKKQ' A
#
# COMPACT_ATOMS: atom_id res chain seq x y z
N CYS A 1 -2.00 4.60 -1.35
CA CYS A 1 -1.54 4.84 -2.75
C CYS A 1 -1.87 3.62 -3.60
N THR A 2 -1.91 3.76 -4.92
CA THR A 2 -2.03 2.60 -5.83
C THR A 2 -0.68 1.89 -5.97
N LEU A 3 -0.69 0.66 -6.48
CA LEU A 3 0.54 -0.07 -6.79
C LEU A 3 1.42 0.69 -7.81
N ASP A 4 0.79 1.33 -8.80
CA ASP A 4 1.47 2.11 -9.83
C ASP A 4 2.18 3.34 -9.25
N ASP A 5 1.56 4.03 -8.28
CA ASP A 5 2.22 5.11 -7.53
C ASP A 5 3.47 4.59 -6.80
N LEU A 6 3.38 3.42 -6.15
CA LEU A 6 4.51 2.84 -5.42
C LEU A 6 5.68 2.50 -6.37
N VAL A 7 5.38 1.96 -7.55
CA VAL A 7 6.39 1.70 -8.60
C VAL A 7 7.08 2.98 -9.02
N LYS A 8 6.31 4.05 -9.29
CA LYS A 8 6.86 5.33 -9.74
C LYS A 8 7.67 6.05 -8.65
N ILE A 9 7.20 6.01 -7.40
CA ILE A 9 7.86 6.70 -6.27
C ILE A 9 9.13 5.97 -5.84
N LEU A 10 9.07 4.65 -5.74
CA LEU A 10 10.20 3.85 -5.24
C LEU A 10 11.17 3.44 -6.34
N GLY A 11 10.75 3.52 -7.62
CA GLY A 11 11.54 3.05 -8.76
C GLY A 11 11.77 1.53 -8.76
N LEU A 12 10.98 0.79 -7.98
CA LEU A 12 11.11 -0.65 -7.84
C LEU A 12 10.17 -1.39 -8.78
N HIS A 13 10.58 -2.59 -9.18
CA HIS A 13 9.72 -3.46 -9.97
C HIS A 13 8.51 -3.93 -9.14
N ILE A 14 7.38 -4.14 -9.82
CA ILE A 14 6.12 -4.56 -9.19
C ILE A 14 6.30 -5.81 -8.30
N SER A 15 7.08 -6.79 -8.75
CA SER A 15 7.33 -8.02 -7.97
C SER A 15 8.00 -7.76 -6.63
N GLU A 16 8.92 -6.80 -6.55
CA GLU A 16 9.59 -6.46 -5.29
C GLU A 16 8.62 -5.73 -4.36
N ILE A 17 7.84 -4.80 -4.91
CA ILE A 17 6.80 -4.10 -4.14
C ILE A 17 5.78 -5.09 -3.58
N ASN A 18 5.33 -6.06 -4.38
CA ASN A 18 4.40 -7.08 -3.90
C ASN A 18 4.97 -7.91 -2.75
N LYS A 19 6.27 -8.26 -2.75
CA LYS A 19 6.90 -8.94 -1.61
C LYS A 19 6.87 -8.06 -0.35
N TYR A 20 7.16 -6.77 -0.46
CA TYR A 20 7.09 -5.86 0.69
C TYR A 20 5.65 -5.69 1.19
N LEU A 21 4.68 -5.55 0.28
CA LEU A 21 3.27 -5.43 0.62
C LEU A 21 2.77 -6.71 1.32
N ASP A 22 3.18 -7.89 0.85
CA ASP A 22 2.83 -9.18 1.46
C ASP A 22 3.35 -9.28 2.90
N VAL A 23 4.62 -8.91 3.13
CA VAL A 23 5.20 -8.86 4.48
C VAL A 23 4.47 -7.84 5.38
N LEU A 24 4.15 -6.66 4.85
CA LEU A 24 3.46 -5.61 5.61
C LEU A 24 1.99 -5.96 5.90
N GLU A 25 1.33 -6.67 5.00
CA GLU A 25 -0.04 -7.15 5.18
C GLU A 25 -0.08 -8.32 6.17
N ALA A 26 0.88 -9.25 6.09
CA ALA A 26 1.08 -10.32 7.08
C ALA A 26 1.36 -9.76 8.49
N ASP A 27 2.13 -8.68 8.59
CA ASP A 27 2.39 -7.97 9.85
C ASP A 27 1.24 -7.04 10.29
N ASN A 28 0.11 -7.05 9.58
CA ASN A 28 -1.07 -6.22 9.83
C ASN A 28 -0.76 -4.71 9.90
N LYS A 29 0.30 -4.25 9.21
CA LYS A 29 0.69 -2.82 9.13
C LYS A 29 -0.02 -2.07 8.03
N ILE A 30 -0.47 -2.78 6.99
CA ILE A 30 -1.24 -2.22 5.88
C ILE A 30 -2.46 -3.08 5.58
N LYS A 31 -3.40 -2.50 4.83
CA LYS A 31 -4.54 -3.18 4.25
C LYS A 31 -4.74 -2.73 2.82
N SER A 32 -5.15 -3.66 1.96
CA SER A 32 -5.65 -3.37 0.64
C SER A 32 -7.14 -2.97 0.71
N VAL A 33 -7.50 -1.90 0.00
CA VAL A 33 -8.86 -1.36 -0.07
C VAL A 33 -9.23 -1.23 -1.53
N GLN A 34 -10.25 -1.97 -1.95
CA GLN A 34 -10.77 -1.87 -3.31
C GLN A 34 -11.71 -0.66 -3.43
N GLN A 35 -11.42 0.19 -4.39
CA GLN A 35 -12.22 1.38 -4.72
C GLN A 35 -12.62 1.34 -6.20
N GLU A 36 -13.53 2.22 -6.61
CA GLU A 36 -14.02 2.29 -8.00
C GLU A 36 -12.90 2.45 -9.05
N ARG A 37 -11.77 3.05 -8.66
CA ARG A 37 -10.61 3.28 -9.55
C ARG A 37 -9.52 2.21 -9.45
N GLY A 38 -9.66 1.21 -8.58
CA GLY A 38 -8.68 0.14 -8.39
C GLY A 38 -8.34 -0.13 -6.93
N VAL A 39 -7.23 -0.84 -6.71
CA VAL A 39 -6.77 -1.26 -5.38
C VAL A 39 -5.84 -0.20 -4.79
N PHE A 40 -6.14 0.20 -3.56
CA PHE A 40 -5.35 1.14 -2.78
C PHE A 40 -4.81 0.49 -1.53
N TYR A 41 -3.53 0.70 -1.26
CA TYR A 41 -2.91 0.28 -0.01
C TYR A 41 -2.92 1.43 1.00
N GLN A 42 -3.35 1.13 2.22
CA GLN A 42 -3.42 2.07 3.35
C GLN A 42 -2.79 1.44 4.59
N THR A 43 -2.10 2.25 5.39
CA THR A 43 -1.60 1.81 6.70
C THR A 43 -2.77 1.55 7.66
N THR A 44 -2.69 0.46 8.43
CA THR A 44 -3.68 0.13 9.47
C THR A 44 -3.60 1.07 10.66
N ASN A 45 -2.45 1.71 10.86
CA ASN A 45 -2.29 2.80 11.81
C ASN A 45 -3.02 4.04 11.28
N THR A 46 -4.34 4.10 11.50
CA THR A 46 -5.12 5.33 11.36
C THR A 46 -4.64 6.29 12.44
N ASN A 47 -3.59 7.06 12.16
CA ASN A 47 -3.32 8.28 12.91
C ASN A 47 -4.42 9.28 12.53
N SER A 48 -5.56 9.14 13.21
CA SER A 48 -6.61 10.15 13.26
C SER A 48 -5.97 11.46 13.73
N LYS A 49 -5.72 12.38 12.79
CA LYS A 49 -5.82 13.84 12.88
C LYS A 49 -5.00 14.49 11.75
N LYS A 50 -5.67 14.78 10.64
CA LYS A 50 -5.44 16.06 9.97
C LYS A 50 -6.21 17.07 10.84
N GLN A 51 -5.47 17.78 11.70
CA GLN A 51 -5.97 18.94 12.44
C GLN A 51 -5.89 20.16 11.53
#